data_AF-A0A1U7YBK3-F1
#
_entry.id   AF-A0A1U7YBK3-F1
#
_cell.length_a   1.000
_cell.length_b   1.000
_cell.length_c   1.000
_cell.angle_alpha   90.00
_cell.angle_beta   90.00
_cell.angle_gamma   90.00
#
_symmetry.space_group_name_H-M   'P 1'
#
loop_
_entity.id
_entity.type
_entity.pdbx_description
1 polymer ?
#
loop_
_entity_poly.entity_id
_entity_poly.type
_entity_poly.pdbx_seq_one_letter_code
_entity_poly.pdbx_strand_id
1 'polypeptide(L)'
;MRCSKNWSISFDATNSLSLHNNNQASFFVQIKYPSALNSFQQILRQARNKQIVIFLDYDGTLSPIVDDPDRAFISNEMCSAVRNVARYFPTSIISGRRRAKVYELVGLTELDYAGSHGGVDQEIEDEGNEDLDLT
;
A
#
# COMPACT_ATOMS: atom_id res chain seq x y z
N MET A 1 -10.59 1.14 -19.71
CA MET A 1 -9.89 2.45 -19.68
C MET A 1 -8.41 2.21 -19.92
N ARG A 2 -7.84 2.77 -21.00
CA ARG A 2 -6.41 2.62 -21.31
C ARG A 2 -5.60 3.61 -20.48
N CYS A 3 -4.77 3.10 -19.57
CA CYS A 3 -3.77 3.91 -18.86
C CYS A 3 -2.54 4.04 -19.75
N SER A 4 -2.41 5.16 -20.46
CA SER A 4 -1.20 5.52 -21.21
C SER A 4 -0.43 6.58 -20.43
N LYS A 5 0.37 6.14 -19.45
CA LYS A 5 1.43 6.97 -18.86
C LYS A 5 2.67 6.11 -18.69
N ASN A 6 3.64 6.31 -19.58
CA ASN A 6 4.98 5.73 -19.44
C ASN A 6 5.66 6.40 -18.25
N TRP A 7 5.86 5.65 -17.17
CA TRP A 7 6.64 6.09 -16.00
C TRP A 7 7.85 5.17 -15.85
N SER A 8 9.04 5.73 -15.93
CA SER A 8 10.28 5.01 -15.62
C SER A 8 10.60 5.19 -14.14
N ILE A 9 10.60 4.08 -13.39
CA ILE A 9 11.10 4.02 -12.02
C ILE A 9 12.56 3.60 -12.09
N SER A 10 13.48 4.45 -11.63
CA SER A 10 14.89 4.09 -11.45
C SER A 10 15.19 3.94 -9.96
N PHE A 11 15.67 2.77 -9.55
CA PHE A 11 16.12 2.49 -8.19
C PHE A 11 17.62 2.15 -8.24
N ASP A 12 18.46 3.04 -7.72
CA ASP A 12 19.89 2.77 -7.58
C ASP A 12 20.17 2.20 -6.20
N ALA A 13 20.55 0.93 -6.15
CA ALA A 13 21.05 0.27 -4.95
C ALA A 13 22.51 -0.11 -5.16
N THR A 14 23.43 0.61 -4.52
CA THR A 14 24.80 0.14 -4.31
C THR A 14 25.13 0.28 -2.82
N ASN A 15 25.41 -0.84 -2.15
CA ASN A 15 26.79 -1.17 -1.77
C ASN A 15 26.86 -2.56 -1.11
N SER A 16 27.94 -3.30 -1.37
CA SER A 16 28.25 -4.59 -0.74
C SER A 16 29.40 -4.41 0.25
N LEU A 17 29.34 -5.02 1.43
CA LEU A 17 30.50 -5.33 2.27
C LEU A 17 30.15 -6.42 3.30
N SER A 18 31.14 -7.22 3.67
CA SER A 18 31.03 -8.49 4.39
C SER A 18 31.56 -8.45 5.84
N LEU A 19 31.09 -9.41 6.68
CA LEU A 19 31.72 -10.11 7.84
C LEU A 19 31.20 -9.88 9.29
N HIS A 20 30.53 -10.94 9.82
CA HIS A 20 30.61 -11.60 11.16
C HIS A 20 29.96 -11.06 12.50
N ASN A 21 29.02 -11.89 13.02
CA ASN A 21 28.60 -12.26 14.40
C ASN A 21 27.60 -11.45 15.29
N ASN A 22 26.44 -12.07 15.50
CA ASN A 22 25.36 -12.01 16.53
C ASN A 22 24.93 -10.71 17.25
N ASN A 23 25.80 -9.83 17.75
CA ASN A 23 25.37 -8.44 18.09
C ASN A 23 25.34 -7.55 16.84
N GLN A 24 25.91 -8.09 15.77
CA GLN A 24 25.88 -7.50 14.47
C GLN A 24 24.58 -7.82 13.72
N ALA A 25 23.67 -8.69 14.16
CA ALA A 25 22.46 -8.94 13.36
C ALA A 25 21.60 -7.68 13.22
N SER A 26 21.34 -6.98 14.32
CA SER A 26 20.63 -5.69 14.30
C SER A 26 21.43 -4.61 13.56
N PHE A 27 22.75 -4.55 13.76
CA PHE A 27 23.63 -3.58 13.10
C PHE A 27 23.78 -3.86 11.59
N PHE A 28 23.90 -5.13 11.17
CA PHE A 28 23.94 -5.60 9.78
C PHE A 28 22.60 -5.40 9.09
N VAL A 29 21.47 -5.63 9.77
CA VAL A 29 20.14 -5.30 9.24
C VAL A 29 20.06 -3.80 9.00
N GLN A 30 20.57 -2.97 9.92
CA GLN A 30 20.62 -1.51 9.75
C GLN A 30 21.56 -1.04 8.64
N ILE A 31 22.70 -1.72 8.43
CA ILE A 31 23.64 -1.44 7.34
C ILE A 31 23.07 -1.88 5.99
N LYS A 32 22.41 -3.05 5.94
CA LYS A 32 21.84 -3.62 4.72
C LYS A 32 20.55 -2.92 4.30
N TYR A 33 19.75 -2.49 5.27
CA TYR A 33 18.49 -1.78 5.07
C TYR A 33 18.50 -0.52 5.95
N PRO A 34 19.13 0.57 5.47
CA PRO A 34 19.18 1.82 6.23
C PRO A 34 17.76 2.35 6.45
N SER A 35 17.50 2.84 7.66
CA SER A 35 16.21 3.44 7.99
C SER A 35 15.92 4.63 7.07
N ALA A 36 14.76 4.59 6.42
CA ALA A 36 14.27 5.70 5.59
C ALA A 36 14.10 6.99 6.41
N LEU A 37 13.66 6.88 7.66
CA LEU A 37 13.51 8.02 8.56
C LEU A 37 14.87 8.63 8.93
N ASN A 38 15.88 7.81 9.21
CA ASN A 38 17.24 8.30 9.49
C ASN A 38 17.87 8.92 8.23
N SER A 39 17.51 8.41 7.06
CA SER A 39 17.99 8.89 5.75
C SER A 39 17.10 9.98 5.15
N PHE A 40 16.12 10.50 5.89
CA PHE A 40 15.05 11.36 5.34
C PHE A 40 15.61 12.62 4.67
N GLN A 41 16.61 13.27 5.26
CA GLN A 41 17.26 14.43 4.65
C GLN A 41 17.94 14.11 3.32
N GLN A 42 18.52 12.92 3.18
CA GLN A 42 19.14 12.48 1.93
C GLN A 42 18.08 12.24 0.86
N ILE A 43 16.97 11.59 1.22
CA ILE A 43 15.82 11.40 0.32
C ILE A 43 15.30 12.75 -0.17
N LEU A 44 15.09 13.72 0.73
CA LEU A 44 14.64 15.07 0.37
C LEU A 44 15.63 15.79 -0.57
N ARG A 45 16.94 15.68 -0.32
CA ARG A 45 17.95 16.25 -1.21
C ARG A 45 17.86 15.66 -2.61
N GLN A 46 17.66 14.36 -2.74
CA GLN A 46 17.53 13.68 -4.04
C GLN A 46 16.19 13.95 -4.74
N ALA A 47 15.15 14.26 -3.97
CA ALA A 47 13.82 14.60 -4.48
C ALA A 47 13.69 16.08 -4.89
N ARG A 48 14.68 16.93 -4.55
CA ARG A 48 14.66 18.36 -4.89
C ARG A 48 14.47 18.56 -6.39
N ASN A 49 13.53 19.42 -6.76
CA ASN A 49 13.13 19.74 -8.14
C ASN A 49 12.56 18.55 -8.94
N LYS A 50 12.13 17.47 -8.28
CA LYS A 50 11.40 16.36 -8.91
C LYS A 50 9.94 16.38 -8.50
N GLN A 51 9.08 15.86 -9.36
CA GLN A 51 7.70 15.56 -8.99
C GLN A 51 7.68 14.25 -8.18
N ILE A 52 7.10 14.30 -6.99
CA ILE A 52 7.00 13.16 -6.09
C ILE A 52 5.59 12.58 -6.20
N VAL A 53 5.52 11.26 -6.32
CA VAL A 53 4.29 10.47 -6.22
C VAL A 53 4.51 9.46 -5.11
N ILE A 54 3.49 9.27 -4.26
CA ILE A 54 3.55 8.38 -3.11
C ILE A 54 2.70 7.15 -3.37
N PHE A 55 3.31 5.97 -3.26
CA PHE A 55 2.60 4.69 -3.29
C PHE A 55 2.74 4.04 -1.91
N LEU A 56 1.62 3.64 -1.33
CA LEU A 56 1.56 3.04 0.01
C LEU A 56 1.00 1.62 -0.09
N ASP A 57 1.66 0.66 0.54
CA ASP A 57 1.06 -0.64 0.78
C ASP A 57 0.04 -0.57 1.93
N TYR A 58 -0.88 -1.52 1.99
CA TYR A 58 -1.90 -1.57 3.05
C TYR A 58 -1.48 -2.50 4.19
N ASP A 59 -1.43 -3.80 3.94
CA ASP A 59 -1.30 -4.84 4.97
C ASP A 59 0.12 -4.89 5.55
N GLY A 60 0.24 -4.66 6.86
CA GLY A 60 1.54 -4.56 7.53
C GLY A 60 2.28 -3.25 7.30
N THR A 61 1.67 -2.30 6.59
CA THR A 61 2.21 -0.94 6.38
C THR A 61 1.30 0.11 7.02
N LEU A 62 0.07 0.25 6.53
CA LEU A 62 -0.93 1.18 7.07
C LEU A 62 -1.84 0.51 8.10
N SER A 63 -2.00 -0.80 8.02
CA SER A 63 -2.68 -1.64 9.00
C SER A 63 -1.69 -2.63 9.64
N PRO A 64 -1.96 -3.12 10.86
CA PRO A 64 -1.18 -4.22 11.43
C PRO A 64 -1.35 -5.51 10.60
N ILE A 65 -0.33 -6.37 10.63
CA ILE A 65 -0.46 -7.75 10.14
C ILE A 65 -1.32 -8.51 11.15
N VAL A 66 -2.43 -9.09 10.69
CA VAL A 66 -3.41 -9.81 11.51
C VAL A 66 -3.78 -11.14 10.86
N ASP A 67 -4.23 -12.11 11.67
CA ASP A 67 -4.61 -13.44 11.18
C ASP A 67 -5.86 -13.40 10.30
N ASP A 68 -6.81 -12.53 10.65
CA ASP A 68 -8.02 -12.28 9.88
C ASP A 68 -7.86 -10.98 9.08
N PRO A 69 -7.66 -11.07 7.75
CA PRO A 69 -7.49 -9.90 6.90
C PRO A 69 -8.66 -8.91 7.02
N ASP A 70 -9.89 -9.36 7.23
CA ASP A 70 -11.04 -8.44 7.29
C ASP A 70 -11.04 -7.55 8.55
N ARG A 71 -10.14 -7.85 9.49
CA ARG A 71 -9.94 -7.08 10.72
C ARG A 71 -8.67 -6.23 10.72
N ALA A 72 -8.00 -6.12 9.57
CA ALA A 72 -6.81 -5.29 9.40
C ALA A 72 -7.18 -3.80 9.28
N PHE A 73 -7.69 -3.20 10.35
CA PHE A 73 -8.16 -1.81 10.33
C PHE A 73 -7.00 -0.79 10.41
N ILE A 74 -7.09 0.26 9.60
CA ILE A 74 -6.23 1.45 9.73
C ILE A 74 -6.68 2.28 10.94
N SER A 75 -5.74 2.79 11.73
CA SER A 75 -6.07 3.68 12.85
C SER A 75 -6.52 5.05 12.37
N ASN A 76 -7.32 5.76 13.17
CA ASN A 76 -7.76 7.13 12.86
C ASN A 76 -6.56 8.09 12.68
N GLU A 77 -5.50 7.89 13.46
CA GLU A 77 -4.26 8.66 13.40
C GLU A 77 -3.54 8.44 12.08
N MET A 78 -3.39 7.17 11.66
CA MET A 78 -2.76 6.81 10.40
C MET A 78 -3.59 7.29 9.21
N CYS A 79 -4.91 7.12 9.25
CA CYS A 79 -5.82 7.65 8.23
C CYS A 79 -5.68 9.18 8.08
N SER A 80 -5.56 9.90 9.20
CA SER A 80 -5.32 11.34 9.18
C SER A 80 -3.94 11.71 8.60
N ALA A 81 -2.90 10.94 8.91
CA ALA A 81 -1.57 11.12 8.35
C ALA A 81 -1.57 10.92 6.82
N VAL A 82 -2.18 9.83 6.34
CA VAL A 82 -2.30 9.55 4.90
C VAL A 82 -3.10 10.65 4.19
N ARG A 83 -4.23 11.09 4.77
CA ARG A 83 -5.01 12.21 4.23
C ARG A 83 -4.17 13.48 4.10
N ASN A 84 -3.33 13.78 5.10
CA ASN A 84 -2.46 14.94 5.04
C ASN A 84 -1.41 14.82 3.92
N VAL A 85 -0.81 13.65 3.71
CA VAL A 85 0.12 13.42 2.59
C VAL A 85 -0.58 13.61 1.24
N ALA A 86 -1.78 13.06 1.09
CA ALA A 86 -2.57 13.13 -0.15
C ALA A 86 -2.91 14.57 -0.59
N ARG A 87 -2.98 15.52 0.36
CA ARG A 87 -3.22 16.93 0.06
C ARG A 87 -2.04 17.62 -0.66
N TYR A 88 -0.83 17.09 -0.49
CA TYR A 88 0.39 17.69 -1.04
C TYR A 88 0.97 16.91 -2.21
N PHE A 89 0.79 15.58 -2.23
CA PHE A 89 1.35 14.69 -3.23
C PHE A 89 0.27 13.77 -3.81
N PRO A 90 0.27 13.52 -5.13
CA PRO A 90 -0.49 12.42 -5.71
C PRO A 90 -0.13 11.13 -4.97
N THR A 91 -1.13 10.53 -4.33
CA THR A 91 -0.95 9.40 -3.42
C THR A 91 -1.89 8.27 -3.78
N SER A 92 -1.36 7.05 -3.85
CA SER A 92 -2.16 5.86 -4.13
C SER A 92 -1.89 4.76 -3.11
N ILE A 93 -2.93 4.02 -2.72
CA ILE A 93 -2.80 2.77 -1.98
C ILE A 93 -2.76 1.62 -2.97
N ILE A 94 -1.71 0.80 -2.88
CA ILE A 94 -1.50 -0.41 -3.68
C ILE A 94 -1.61 -1.60 -2.73
N SER A 95 -2.62 -2.45 -2.89
CA SER A 95 -2.85 -3.58 -2.01
C SER A 95 -3.02 -4.89 -2.79
N GLY A 96 -2.66 -6.01 -2.14
CA GLY A 96 -3.03 -7.33 -2.61
C GLY A 96 -4.55 -7.59 -2.55
N ARG A 97 -5.32 -6.79 -1.80
CA ARG A 97 -6.78 -6.91 -1.68
C ARG A 97 -7.51 -6.45 -2.92
N ARG A 98 -8.79 -6.82 -3.03
CA ARG A 98 -9.72 -6.22 -3.98
C ARG A 98 -9.82 -4.71 -3.73
N ARG A 99 -9.88 -3.92 -4.82
CA ARG A 99 -9.94 -2.45 -4.76
C ARG A 99 -11.09 -1.95 -3.88
N ALA A 100 -12.27 -2.56 -4.01
CA ALA A 100 -13.45 -2.20 -3.21
C ALA A 100 -13.21 -2.41 -1.71
N LYS A 101 -12.57 -3.52 -1.34
CA LYS A 101 -12.31 -3.86 0.05
C LYS A 101 -11.33 -2.90 0.71
N VAL A 102 -10.21 -2.58 0.06
CA VAL A 102 -9.26 -1.60 0.61
C VAL A 102 -9.85 -0.19 0.65
N TYR A 103 -10.74 0.15 -0.29
CA TYR A 103 -11.48 1.41 -0.24
C TYR A 103 -12.41 1.48 0.97
N GLU A 104 -13.17 0.41 1.25
CA GLU A 104 -14.04 0.31 2.43
C GLU A 104 -13.26 0.49 3.74
N LEU A 105 -12.09 -0.15 3.85
CA LEU A 105 -11.26 -0.10 5.04
C LEU A 105 -10.59 1.27 5.29
N VAL A 106 -10.33 2.05 4.23
CA VAL A 106 -9.61 3.34 4.33
C VAL A 106 -10.55 4.54 4.24
N GLY A 107 -11.50 4.54 3.32
CA GLY A 107 -12.55 5.56 3.17
C GLY A 107 -12.06 6.96 2.80
N LEU A 108 -10.91 7.11 2.14
CA LEU A 108 -10.36 8.41 1.73
C LEU A 108 -10.64 8.69 0.25
N THR A 109 -11.44 9.71 -0.04
CA THR A 109 -11.77 10.11 -1.41
C THR A 109 -10.63 10.80 -2.15
N GLU A 110 -9.63 11.29 -1.41
CA GLU A 110 -8.45 11.99 -1.93
C GLU A 110 -7.39 11.04 -2.52
N LEU A 111 -7.58 9.73 -2.41
CA LEU A 111 -6.62 8.71 -2.82
C LEU A 111 -7.07 7.94 -4.06
N ASP A 112 -6.08 7.55 -4.86
CA ASP A 112 -6.24 6.49 -5.84
C ASP A 112 -6.01 5.12 -5.18
N TYR A 113 -6.74 4.10 -5.64
CA TYR A 113 -6.64 2.74 -5.11
C TYR A 113 -6.36 1.75 -6.23
N ALA A 114 -5.30 0.96 -6.06
CA ALA A 114 -5.04 -0.23 -6.85
C ALA A 114 -5.14 -1.47 -5.95
N GLY A 115 -5.88 -2.45 -6.43
CA GLY A 115 -6.06 -3.74 -5.76
C GLY A 115 -5.81 -4.87 -6.75
N SER A 116 -5.49 -6.06 -6.25
CA SER A 116 -5.42 -7.25 -7.08
C SER A 116 -6.82 -7.82 -7.38
N HIS A 117 -6.98 -8.50 -8.52
CA HIS A 117 -8.12 -9.38 -8.80
C HIS A 117 -7.79 -10.80 -8.35
N GLY A 118 -7.56 -11.00 -7.05
CA GLY A 118 -7.32 -12.33 -6.50
C GLY A 118 -8.64 -13.02 -6.12
N GLY A 119 -9.18 -13.86 -7.01
CA GLY A 119 -10.22 -14.88 -6.70
C GLY A 119 -11.63 -14.36 -6.35
N VAL A 120 -12.66 -15.15 -6.67
CA VAL A 120 -14.10 -14.87 -6.49
C VAL A 120 -14.52 -14.83 -5.02
N ASP A 121 -14.81 -13.66 -4.44
CA ASP A 121 -16.09 -13.50 -3.73
C ASP A 121 -17.19 -13.19 -4.75
N GLN A 122 -17.92 -14.22 -5.18
CA GLN A 122 -19.30 -14.07 -5.59
C GLN A 122 -20.13 -14.39 -4.35
N GLU A 123 -20.68 -13.36 -3.72
CA GLU A 123 -21.92 -13.55 -2.97
C GLU A 123 -22.99 -13.84 -4.03
N ILE A 124 -23.44 -15.09 -4.10
CA ILE A 124 -24.64 -15.44 -4.88
C ILE A 124 -25.82 -15.02 -4.01
N GLU A 125 -26.43 -13.89 -4.33
CA GLU A 125 -27.83 -13.64 -4.00
C GLU A 125 -28.67 -14.39 -5.04
N ASP A 126 -29.13 -15.60 -4.70
CA ASP A 126 -30.24 -16.20 -5.43
C ASP A 126 -31.54 -15.59 -4.87
N GLU A 127 -31.94 -14.47 -5.48
CA GLU A 127 -33.30 -13.95 -5.37
C GLU A 127 -34.29 -15.02 -5.85
N GLY A 128 -35.39 -15.16 -5.09
CA GLY A 128 -36.41 -16.18 -5.30
C GLY A 128 -37.05 -16.10 -6.68
N ASN A 129 -37.15 -17.25 -7.35
CA ASN A 129 -37.95 -17.40 -8.54
C ASN A 129 -39.42 -17.62 -8.13
N GLU A 130 -40.22 -16.55 -8.16
CA GLU A 130 -41.67 -16.64 -8.28
C GLU A 130 -42.02 -17.12 -9.69
N ASP A 131 -42.02 -18.44 -9.92
CA ASP A 131 -42.64 -18.99 -11.12
C ASP A 131 -44.16 -19.10 -10.90
N LEU A 132 -44.84 -18.06 -11.39
CA LEU A 132 -46.24 -18.11 -11.77
C LEU A 132 -46.43 -19.07 -12.96
N ASP A 133 -47.41 -19.95 -12.76
CA ASP A 133 -48.27 -20.60 -13.75
C ASP A 133 -47.77 -21.90 -14.41
N LEU A 134 -48.32 -23.04 -13.96
CA LEU A 134 -48.85 -24.08 -14.85
C LEU A 134 -50.00 -24.88 -14.19
N THR A 135 -51.18 -24.76 -14.83
CA THR A 135 -52.47 -25.49 -14.76
C THR A 135 -53.49 -25.13 -13.68
#